data_AF-A0A951NZR2-F1
#
_entry.id   AF-A0A951NZR2-F1
#
_cell.length_a   1.000
_cell.length_b   1.000
_cell.length_c   1.000
_cell.angle_alpha   90.00
_cell.angle_beta   90.00
_cell.angle_gamma   90.00
#
_symmetry.space_group_name_H-M   'P 1'
#
loop_
_entity.id
_entity.type
_entity.pdbx_description
1 polymer ?
#
loop_
_entity_poly.entity_id
_entity_poly.type
_entity_poly.pdbx_seq_one_letter_code
_entity_poly.pdbx_strand_id
1 'polypeptide(L)'
;MVHQATRGAAQAQSLVWGLLTESLERRFDSAFGVSRTEDDFNQRLHGRLIAQLEYTIGKALSVESVLRNENEYLMQVLRDNGIDPWALPPDEAD
;
A
#
# COMPACT_ATOMS: atom_id res chain seq x y z
N MET A 1 17.15 -12.86 -1.49
CA MET A 1 16.75 -12.73 -0.07
C MET A 1 16.38 -11.31 0.37
N VAL A 2 16.90 -10.24 -0.26
CA VAL A 2 16.56 -8.85 0.12
C VAL A 2 15.09 -8.47 -0.19
N HIS A 3 14.50 -9.00 -1.27
CA HIS A 3 13.11 -8.70 -1.67
C HIS A 3 12.02 -9.25 -0.73
N GLN A 4 12.31 -10.28 0.07
CA GLN A 4 11.34 -10.83 1.02
C GLN A 4 11.34 -10.07 2.36
N ALA A 5 12.47 -9.47 2.73
CA ALA A 5 12.59 -8.70 3.98
C ALA A 5 11.82 -7.37 3.92
N THR A 6 11.72 -6.74 2.74
CA THR A 6 11.05 -5.43 2.59
C THR A 6 9.52 -5.55 2.53
N ARG A 7 8.98 -6.71 2.11
CA ARG A 7 7.53 -6.94 2.07
C ARG A 7 6.91 -7.14 3.46
N GLY A 8 7.64 -7.69 4.42
CA GLY A 8 7.18 -7.83 5.82
C GLY A 8 7.37 -6.57 6.68
N ALA A 9 8.25 -5.66 6.27
CA ALA A 9 8.69 -4.53 7.11
C ALA A 9 7.89 -3.22 6.90
N ALA A 10 7.05 -3.12 5.87
CA ALA A 10 6.30 -1.89 5.60
C ALA A 10 5.30 -1.55 6.73
N GLN A 11 4.65 -2.57 7.30
CA GLN A 11 3.77 -2.41 8.45
C GLN A 11 4.55 -2.03 9.71
N ALA A 12 5.74 -2.61 9.91
CA ALA A 12 6.61 -2.24 11.03
C ALA A 12 7.07 -0.78 10.90
N GLN A 13 7.36 -0.32 9.68
CA GLN A 13 7.79 1.04 9.41
C GLN A 13 6.69 2.07 9.69
N SER A 14 5.43 1.81 9.29
CA SER A 14 4.32 2.71 9.62
C SER A 14 4.08 2.78 11.13
N LEU A 15 4.25 1.66 11.83
CA LEU A 15 4.11 1.59 13.29
C LEU A 15 5.20 2.40 14.01
N VAL A 16 6.46 2.32 13.57
CA VAL A 16 7.55 3.14 14.10
C VAL A 16 7.31 4.63 13.88
N TRP A 17 6.88 5.03 12.67
CA TRP A 17 6.52 6.43 12.39
C TRP A 17 5.32 6.90 13.22
N GLY A 18 4.32 6.05 13.42
CA GLY A 18 3.18 6.32 14.29
C GLY A 18 3.62 6.59 15.73
N LEU A 19 4.44 5.71 16.30
CA LEU A 19 4.96 5.84 17.67
C LEU A 19 5.88 7.06 17.84
N LEU A 20 6.71 7.37 16.85
CA LEU A 20 7.54 8.59 16.85
C LEU A 20 6.67 9.85 16.87
N THR A 21 5.62 9.87 16.06
CA THR A 21 4.69 11.01 15.98
C THR A 21 3.93 11.18 17.30
N GLU A 22 3.42 10.09 17.87
CA GLU A 22 2.74 10.11 19.17
C GLU A 22 3.67 10.59 20.29
N SER A 23 4.92 10.15 20.29
CA SER A 23 5.92 10.58 21.28
C SER A 23 6.19 12.08 21.21
N LEU A 24 6.23 12.66 20.01
CA LEU A 24 6.39 14.10 19.82
C LEU A 24 5.14 14.88 20.27
N GLU A 25 3.95 14.36 19.98
CA GLU A 25 2.68 14.98 20.41
C GLU A 25 2.51 14.97 21.92
N ARG A 26 2.84 13.87 22.60
CA ARG A 26 2.82 13.81 24.08
C ARG A 26 3.79 14.81 24.70
N ARG A 27 4.99 14.99 24.10
CA ARG A 27 5.97 15.99 24.55
C ARG A 27 5.48 17.42 24.32
N PHE A 28 4.82 17.67 23.18
CA PHE A 28 4.22 18.95 22.88
C PHE A 28 3.08 19.25 23.87
N ASP A 29 2.14 18.34 24.03
CA ASP A 29 1.01 18.49 24.94
C ASP A 29 1.48 18.75 26.38
N SER A 30 2.54 18.07 26.84
CA SER A 30 3.18 18.34 28.13
C SER A 30 3.79 19.75 28.22
N ALA A 31 4.43 20.25 27.17
CA ALA A 31 5.02 21.59 27.14
C ALA A 31 3.96 22.72 27.11
N PHE A 32 2.78 22.45 26.54
CA PHE A 32 1.68 23.41 26.41
C PHE A 32 0.56 23.20 27.43
N GLY A 33 0.73 22.28 28.39
CA GLY A 33 -0.25 22.02 29.46
C GLY A 33 -1.58 21.42 28.95
N VAL A 34 -1.56 20.77 27.80
CA VAL A 34 -2.75 20.12 27.22
C VAL A 34 -2.89 18.73 27.86
N SER A 35 -3.94 18.51 28.66
CA SER A 35 -4.25 17.18 29.17
C SER A 35 -5.14 16.42 28.19
N ARG A 36 -4.64 15.32 27.64
CA ARG A 36 -5.42 14.33 26.89
C ARG A 36 -5.31 12.99 27.58
N THR A 37 -6.36 12.18 27.48
CA THR A 37 -6.32 10.84 28.06
C THR A 37 -5.49 9.91 27.17
N GLU A 38 -4.96 8.83 27.76
CA GLU A 38 -4.24 7.81 27.00
C GLU A 38 -5.12 7.14 25.94
N ASP A 39 -6.43 7.03 26.21
CA ASP A 39 -7.40 6.52 25.25
C ASP A 39 -7.56 7.45 24.03
N ASP A 40 -7.57 8.78 24.25
CA ASP A 40 -7.61 9.75 23.15
C ASP A 40 -6.38 9.63 22.23
N PHE A 41 -5.20 9.36 22.80
CA PHE A 41 -3.98 9.14 22.01
C PHE A 41 -4.07 7.83 21.21
N ASN A 42 -4.51 6.74 21.84
CA ASN A 42 -4.65 5.44 21.18
C ASN A 42 -5.67 5.46 20.05
N GLN A 43 -6.81 6.13 20.23
CA GLN A 43 -7.82 6.28 19.19
C GLN A 43 -7.29 7.08 18.00
N ARG A 44 -6.54 8.16 18.25
CA ARG A 44 -5.91 8.96 17.18
C ARG A 44 -4.82 8.20 16.44
N LEU A 45 -3.99 7.46 17.15
CA LEU A 45 -2.97 6.61 16.54
C LEU A 45 -3.62 5.57 15.63
N HIS A 46 -4.65 4.87 16.11
CA HIS A 46 -5.43 3.93 15.31
C HIS A 46 -6.03 4.59 14.07
N GLY A 47 -6.71 5.73 14.23
CA GLY A 47 -7.32 6.44 13.11
C GLY A 47 -6.32 6.82 12.03
N ARG A 48 -5.12 7.28 12.41
CA ARG A 48 -4.04 7.58 11.45
C ARG A 48 -3.52 6.35 10.73
N LEU A 49 -3.30 5.27 11.47
CA LEU A 49 -2.80 4.01 10.91
C LEU A 49 -3.79 3.44 9.88
N ILE A 50 -5.09 3.43 10.21
CA ILE A 50 -6.16 2.98 9.32
C ILE A 50 -6.21 3.85 8.06
N ALA A 51 -6.24 5.18 8.21
CA ALA A 51 -6.28 6.09 7.05
C ALA A 51 -5.08 5.91 6.12
N GLN A 52 -3.88 5.69 6.66
CA GLN A 52 -2.69 5.44 5.86
C GLN A 52 -2.75 4.08 5.15
N LEU A 53 -3.31 3.06 5.81
CA LEU A 53 -3.52 1.74 5.21
C LEU A 53 -4.53 1.82 4.06
N GLU A 54 -5.67 2.47 4.29
CA GLU A 54 -6.71 2.69 3.28
C GLU A 54 -6.18 3.45 2.06
N TYR A 55 -5.40 4.51 2.28
CA TYR A 55 -4.73 5.23 1.19
C TYR A 55 -3.79 4.32 0.39
N THR A 56 -3.00 3.50 1.08
CA THR A 56 -2.03 2.60 0.43
C THR A 56 -2.75 1.52 -0.38
N ILE A 57 -3.80 0.92 0.17
CA ILE A 57 -4.63 -0.09 -0.50
C ILE A 57 -5.36 0.54 -1.70
N GLY A 58 -5.98 1.71 -1.52
CA GLY A 58 -6.66 2.43 -2.58
C GLY A 58 -5.72 2.77 -3.75
N LYS A 59 -4.49 3.21 -3.44
CA LYS A 59 -3.47 3.43 -4.46
C LYS A 59 -3.10 2.13 -5.18
N ALA A 60 -2.89 1.03 -4.46
CA ALA A 60 -2.55 -0.26 -5.07
C ALA A 60 -3.66 -0.76 -6.00
N LEU A 61 -4.93 -0.66 -5.59
CA LEU A 61 -6.09 -1.03 -6.40
C LEU A 61 -6.22 -0.16 -7.66
N SER A 62 -5.96 1.14 -7.55
CA SER A 62 -5.98 2.04 -8.71
C SER A 62 -4.89 1.70 -9.75
N VAL A 63 -3.74 1.20 -9.30
CA VAL A 63 -2.67 0.77 -10.20
C VAL A 63 -3.04 -0.55 -10.87
N GLU A 64 -3.64 -1.49 -10.13
CA GLU A 64 -4.09 -2.76 -10.69
C GLU A 64 -5.17 -2.57 -11.77
N SER A 65 -6.14 -1.67 -11.55
CA SER A 65 -7.19 -1.41 -12.53
C SER A 65 -6.67 -0.80 -13.82
N VAL A 66 -5.70 0.12 -13.74
CA VAL A 66 -5.02 0.70 -14.91
C VAL A 66 -4.29 -0.39 -15.69
N LEU A 67 -3.52 -1.24 -15.00
CA LEU A 67 -2.79 -2.34 -15.63
C LEU A 67 -3.73 -3.34 -16.29
N ARG A 68 -4.87 -3.66 -15.67
CA ARG A 68 -5.87 -4.57 -16.24
C ARG A 68 -6.47 -4.01 -17.52
N ASN A 69 -6.86 -2.73 -17.51
CA ASN A 69 -7.42 -2.07 -18.70
C ASN A 69 -6.41 -2.01 -19.86
N GLU A 70 -5.14 -1.72 -19.56
CA GLU A 70 -4.08 -1.70 -20.57
C GLU A 70 -3.82 -3.09 -21.15
N ASN A 71 -3.86 -4.13 -20.32
CA ASN A 71 -3.70 -5.51 -20.77
C ASN A 71 -4.86 -5.95 -21.69
N GLU A 72 -6.10 -5.63 -21.33
CA GLU A 72 -7.28 -5.88 -22.16
C GLU A 72 -7.19 -5.18 -23.52
N TYR A 73 -6.75 -3.92 -23.53
CA TYR A 73 -6.52 -3.17 -24.77
C TYR A 73 -5.44 -3.83 -25.64
N LEU A 74 -4.30 -4.20 -25.07
CA LEU A 74 -3.21 -4.86 -25.80
C LEU A 74 -3.64 -6.23 -26.34
N MET A 75 -4.37 -7.01 -25.55
CA MET A 75 -4.94 -8.29 -26.00
C MET A 75 -5.88 -8.11 -27.19
N GLN A 76 -6.70 -7.05 -27.19
CA GLN A 76 -7.57 -6.74 -28.31
C GLN A 76 -6.77 -6.35 -29.57
N VAL A 77 -5.75 -5.50 -29.43
CA VAL A 77 -4.86 -5.14 -30.54
C VAL A 77 -4.18 -6.37 -31.15
N LEU A 78 -3.70 -7.31 -30.33
CA LEU A 78 -3.09 -8.55 -30.81
C LEU A 78 -4.10 -9.39 -31.62
N ARG A 79 -5.32 -9.53 -31.13
CA ARG A 79 -6.40 -10.25 -31.83
C ARG A 79 -6.78 -9.59 -33.15
N ASP A 80 -6.88 -8.26 -33.16
CA ASP A 80 -7.20 -7.49 -34.38
C ASP A 80 -6.11 -7.66 -35.45
N ASN A 81 -4.87 -7.92 -35.04
CA ASN A 81 -3.75 -8.27 -35.93
C ASN A 81 -3.64 -9.78 -36.22
N GLY A 82 -4.61 -10.58 -35.81
CA GLY A 82 -4.66 -12.03 -36.07
C GLY A 82 -3.69 -12.86 -35.23
N ILE A 83 -3.10 -12.28 -34.17
CA ILE A 83 -2.20 -12.97 -33.24
C ILE A 83 -3.03 -13.50 -32.06
N ASP A 84 -2.88 -14.78 -31.74
CA ASP A 84 -3.47 -15.35 -30.51
C ASP A 84 -2.64 -14.92 -29.29
N PRO A 85 -3.20 -14.12 -28.36
CA PRO A 85 -2.47 -13.63 -27.18
C PRO A 85 -2.03 -14.73 -26.21
N TRP A 86 -2.63 -15.92 -26.32
CA TRP A 86 -2.38 -17.05 -25.42
C TRP A 86 -1.56 -18.17 -26.07
N ALA A 87 -1.06 -17.95 -27.29
CA ALA A 87 -0.16 -18.90 -27.93
C ALA A 87 1.13 -19.01 -27.10
N LEU A 88 1.43 -20.22 -26.63
CA LEU A 88 2.70 -20.50 -25.98
C LEU A 88 3.84 -20.40 -27.00
N PRO A 89 5.02 -19.90 -26.59
CA PRO A 89 6.19 -19.96 -27.45
C PRO A 89 6.50 -21.42 -27.80
N PRO A 90 7.03 -21.69 -29.01
CA PRO A 90 7.22 -23.04 -29.53
C PRO A 90 8.10 -23.94 -28.64
N ASP A 91 8.89 -23.34 -27.76
CA ASP A 91 9.85 -23.96 -26.85
C ASP A 91 9.18 -24.55 -25.59
N GLU A 92 7.92 -24.16 -25.30
CA GLU A 92 7.17 -24.52 -24.08
C GLU A 92 5.93 -25.38 -24.36
N ALA A 93 5.77 -25.87 -25.61
CA ALA A 93 4.60 -26.64 -26.05
C ALA A 93 4.72 -28.18 -25.87
N ASP A 94 5.86 -28.68 -25.37
CA ASP A 94 6.14 -30.10 -25.08
C ASP A 94 6.22 -30.42 -23.58
#